data_AF-A0AAT9GN62-F1
#
_entry.id   AF-A0AAT9GN62-F1
#
_cell.length_a   1.000
_cell.length_b   1.000
_cell.length_c   1.000
_cell.angle_alpha   90.00
_cell.angle_beta   90.00
_cell.angle_gamma   90.00
#
_symmetry.space_group_name_H-M   'P 1'
#
loop_
_entity.id
_entity.type
_entity.pdbx_description
1 polymer ?
#
loop_
_entity_poly.entity_id
_entity_poly.type
_entity_poly.pdbx_seq_one_letter_code
_entity_poly.pdbx_strand_id
1 'polypeptide(L)' 'MRYYTVKQTYYCPTNYGLYECRIENGKEVCKLVACVVKDSLASPL' A
#
# COMPACT_ATOMS: atom_id res chain seq x y z
N MET A 1 -1.73 -14.91 6.32
CA MET A 1 -0.47 -14.14 6.12
C MET A 1 -0.85 -12.69 5.87
N ARG A 2 -0.14 -11.72 6.49
CA ARG A 2 -0.30 -10.29 6.24
C ARG A 2 0.96 -9.76 5.56
N TYR A 3 0.81 -8.81 4.66
CA TYR A 3 1.95 -8.12 4.03
C TYR A 3 1.57 -6.67 3.71
N TYR A 4 2.58 -5.83 3.53
CA TYR A 4 2.41 -4.44 3.18
C TYR A 4 2.82 -4.22 1.72
N THR A 5 2.07 -3.39 1.01
CA THR A 5 2.37 -3.06 -0.38
C THR A 5 1.92 -1.65 -0.74
N VAL A 6 2.59 -1.02 -1.70
CA VAL A 6 2.23 0.30 -2.20
C VAL A 6 1.41 0.13 -3.48
N LYS A 7 0.20 0.70 -3.50
CA LYS A 7 -0.69 0.66 -4.68
C LYS A 7 -1.10 2.07 -5.07
N GLN A 8 -1.40 2.26 -6.37
CA GLN A 8 -2.02 3.50 -6.83
C GLN A 8 -3.43 3.63 -6.27
N THR A 9 -3.81 4.83 -5.87
CA THR A 9 -5.12 5.13 -5.29
C THR A 9 -5.46 6.60 -5.40
N TYR A 10 -6.69 6.91 -5.82
CA TYR A 10 -7.17 8.29 -5.92
C TYR A 10 -7.58 8.89 -4.56
N TYR A 11 -7.63 8.08 -3.51
CA TYR A 11 -7.91 8.54 -2.14
C TYR A 11 -6.75 9.33 -1.53
N CYS A 12 -5.55 9.25 -2.14
CA CYS A 12 -4.35 9.92 -1.66
C CYS A 12 -3.94 11.05 -2.61
N PRO A 13 -3.50 12.21 -2.10
CA PRO A 13 -3.05 13.34 -2.94
C PRO A 13 -1.90 12.98 -3.89
N THR A 14 -1.06 12.04 -3.47
CA THR A 14 0.11 11.54 -4.21
C THR A 14 -0.26 10.50 -5.26
N ASN A 15 -1.52 10.10 -5.34
CA ASN A 15 -2.01 8.94 -6.08
C ASN A 15 -1.43 7.58 -5.62
N TYR A 16 -0.79 7.49 -4.45
CA TYR A 16 -0.25 6.25 -3.90
C TYR A 16 -0.57 6.09 -2.41
N GLY A 17 -0.85 4.86 -2.01
CA GLY A 17 -1.13 4.47 -0.62
C GLY A 17 -0.39 3.20 -0.23
N LEU A 18 0.02 3.13 1.04
CA LEU A 18 0.47 1.91 1.70
C LEU A 18 -0.75 1.11 2.16
N TYR A 19 -0.84 -0.13 1.72
CA TYR A 19 -1.92 -1.05 2.04
C TYR A 19 -1.40 -2.20 2.91
N GLU A 20 -2.10 -2.50 4.00
CA GLU A 20 -1.99 -3.77 4.71
C GLU A 20 -2.93 -4.75 4.01
N CYS A 21 -2.39 -5.80 3.42
CA CYS A 21 -3.13 -6.83 2.71
C CYS A 21 -3.05 -8.16 3.46
N ARG A 22 -4.15 -8.91 3.42
CA ARG A 22 -4.26 -10.25 3.97
C ARG A 22 -5.12 -11.14 3.08
N ILE A 23 -4.85 -12.44 3.10
CA ILE A 23 -5.71 -13.42 2.43
C ILE A 23 -6.78 -13.88 3.42
N GLU A 24 -8.04 -13.63 3.08
CA GLU A 24 -9.22 -14.11 3.80
C GLU A 24 -10.09 -14.93 2.85
N ASN A 25 -10.38 -16.18 3.19
CA ASN A 25 -11.20 -17.10 2.37
C ASN A 25 -10.72 -17.19 0.90
N GLY A 26 -9.41 -17.22 0.68
CA GLY A 26 -8.82 -17.27 -0.66
C GLY A 26 -8.88 -15.95 -1.44
N LYS A 27 -9.38 -14.86 -0.85
CA LYS A 27 -9.43 -13.53 -1.46
C LYS A 27 -8.43 -12.59 -0.80
N GLU A 28 -7.76 -11.78 -1.60
CA GLU A 28 -6.92 -10.70 -1.11
C GLU A 28 -7.79 -9.53 -0.64
N VAL A 29 -7.69 -9.19 0.64
CA VAL A 29 -8.35 -8.04 1.26
C VAL A 29 -7.28 -7.06 1.69
N CYS A 30 -7.35 -5.82 1.18
CA CYS A 30 -6.39 -4.77 1.46
C CYS A 30 -7.07 -3.56 2.12
N LYS A 31 -6.42 -3.00 3.13
CA LYS A 31 -6.85 -1.77 3.81
C LYS A 31 -5.78 -0.68 3.63
N LEU A 32 -6.21 0.52 3.26
CA LEU A 32 -5.33 1.68 3.21
C LEU A 32 -4.89 2.04 4.64
N VAL A 33 -3.57 2.09 4.85
CA VAL A 33 -2.94 2.43 6.15
C VAL A 33 -2.49 3.88 6.14
N ALA A 34 -1.82 4.31 5.07
CA ALA A 34 -1.29 5.66 4.94
C ALA A 34 -1.16 6.06 3.47
N CYS A 35 -1.25 7.37 3.19
CA CYS A 35 -0.84 7.92 1.90
C CYS A 35 0.68 8.02 1.85
N VAL A 36 1.28 7.62 0.72
CA VAL A 36 2.73 7.62 0.54
C VAL A 36 3.09 8.26 -0.79
N VAL A 37 4.31 8.76 -0.91
CA VAL A 37 4.90 9.11 -2.21
C VAL A 37 5.62 7.88 -2.76
N LYS A 38 5.49 7.60 -4.05
CA LYS A 38 6.21 6.49 -4.70
C LYS A 38 7.73 6.71 -4.71
N ASP A 39 8.17 7.96 -4.58
CA ASP A 39 9.59 8.36 -4.68
C ASP A 39 10.47 8.00 -3.47
N SER A 40 9.94 7.56 -2.32
CA SER A 40 10.74 7.44 -1.09
C SER A 40 11.22 6.03 -0.72
N LEU A 41 11.18 5.05 -1.64
CA LEU A 41 11.79 3.73 -1.40
C LEU A 41 13.11 3.51 -2.17
N ALA A 42 13.60 4.53 -2.88
CA ALA A 42 14.85 4.50 -3.64
C ALA A 42 15.92 5.44 -3.06
N SER A 43 15.97 5.62 -1.73
CA SER A 43 17.15 6.17 -1.06
C SER A 43 17.96 5.03 -0.45
N PRO A 44 19.00 4.52 -1.14
CA PRO A 44 20.05 3.77 -0.46
C PRO A 44 20.77 4.74 0.48
N LEU A 45 20.59 4.54 1.79
CA LEU A 45 21.53 5.00 2.80
C LEU A 45 22.24 3.76 3.35
#